data_AF-A0A0G0AN89-F1
#
_entry.id   AF-A0A0G0AN89-F1
#
_cell.length_a   1.000
_cell.length_b   1.000
_cell.length_c   1.000
_cell.angle_alpha   90.00
_cell.angle_beta   90.00
_cell.angle_gamma   90.00
#
_symmetry.space_group_name_H-M   'P 1'
#
loop_
_entity.id
_entity.type
_entity.pdbx_description
1 polymer ?
#
loop_
_entity_poly.entity_id
_entity_poly.type
_entity_poly.pdbx_seq_one_letter_code
_entity_poly.pdbx_strand_id
1 'polypeptide(L)'
;MKKTILIIILFLSGIFVNAQLTKDDSLKIIADGYDPNRIYVFDSAQHDILLLKISFIRNQYNAIEIGILNNGEKKSVGAWQGRGGFNFGAEICFSKNNHYIAPKISLELYPLILASRINLLYYYDLHGNYSLKLRPEIGFGEISYWYVMYGYNLSLLNKDVLPIRHNLTVGVSICIFSKLYKGYRDQYGDFMSHIILKYPLELKGKRKRRIWRFIWV
;
A
#
# COMPACT_ATOMS: atom_id res chain seq x y z
N MET A 1 -0.04 25.83 28.53
CA MET A 1 0.07 24.36 28.61
C MET A 1 -0.50 23.59 27.42
N LYS A 2 -1.73 23.85 26.93
CA LYS A 2 -2.32 23.08 25.81
C LYS A 2 -1.56 23.15 24.47
N LYS A 3 -0.88 24.26 24.17
CA LYS A 3 -0.13 24.44 22.90
C LYS A 3 1.16 23.62 22.84
N THR A 4 1.82 23.38 23.97
CA THR A 4 3.09 22.67 24.04
C THR A 4 2.92 21.17 23.82
N ILE A 5 1.81 20.59 24.30
CA ILE A 5 1.48 19.17 24.11
C ILE A 5 1.14 18.87 22.64
N LEU A 6 0.42 19.77 21.95
CA LEU A 6 0.11 19.61 20.53
C LEU A 6 1.37 19.61 19.65
N ILE A 7 2.34 20.45 20.00
CA ILE A 7 3.63 20.54 19.28
C ILE A 7 4.45 19.27 19.49
N ILE A 8 4.46 18.68 20.69
CA ILE A 8 5.17 17.43 20.98
C ILE A 8 4.51 16.24 20.26
N ILE A 9 3.18 16.19 20.17
CA ILE A 9 2.44 15.16 19.40
C ILE A 9 2.76 15.26 17.91
N LEU A 10 2.82 16.48 17.36
CA LEU A 10 3.24 16.71 15.98
C LEU A 10 4.72 16.33 15.76
N PHE A 11 5.59 16.61 16.72
CA PHE A 11 7.03 16.25 16.69
C PHE A 11 7.24 14.73 16.70
N LEU A 12 6.50 14.00 17.52
CA LEU A 12 6.59 12.53 17.64
C LEU A 12 5.89 11.78 16.49
N SER A 13 4.96 12.42 15.77
CA SER A 13 4.26 11.82 14.62
C SER A 13 5.08 11.77 13.33
N GLY A 14 6.33 12.27 13.34
CA GLY A 14 7.18 12.32 12.15
C GLY A 14 6.73 13.33 11.08
N ILE A 15 5.79 14.23 11.43
CA ILE A 15 5.28 15.25 10.53
C ILE A 15 6.15 16.52 10.66
N PHE A 16 7.30 16.47 10.00
CA PHE A 16 8.13 17.62 9.60
C PHE A 16 8.41 17.42 8.10
N VAL A 17 8.31 18.37 7.18
CA VAL A 17 8.37 19.83 7.21
C VAL A 17 7.50 20.34 6.07
N ASN A 18 6.74 21.41 6.32
CA ASN A 18 6.23 22.32 5.28
C ASN A 18 7.43 22.92 4.53
N ALA A 19 7.75 22.37 3.34
CA ALA A 19 8.57 23.06 2.37
C ALA A 19 7.65 23.60 1.28
N GLN A 20 7.36 24.90 1.40
CA GLN A 20 6.63 25.68 0.41
C GLN A 20 7.45 25.69 -0.89
N LEU A 21 7.06 24.91 -1.91
CA LEU A 21 7.64 25.02 -3.25
C LEU A 21 7.20 26.36 -3.87
N THR A 22 8.15 27.27 -4.02
CA THR A 22 8.07 28.53 -4.79
C THR A 22 9.12 28.50 -5.90
N LYS A 23 9.22 29.55 -6.73
CA LYS A 23 10.23 29.74 -7.80
C LYS A 23 11.68 29.38 -7.39
N ASP A 24 11.93 29.26 -6.10
CA ASP A 24 13.18 28.91 -5.42
C ASP A 24 13.68 27.47 -5.62
N ASP A 25 12.89 26.51 -6.12
CA ASP A 25 13.40 25.13 -6.31
C ASP A 25 14.45 25.04 -7.42
N SER A 26 14.36 25.90 -8.44
CA SER A 26 15.46 26.09 -9.39
C SER A 26 16.72 26.64 -8.70
N LEU A 27 16.53 27.53 -7.73
CA LEU A 27 17.57 28.23 -6.96
C LEU A 27 18.26 27.31 -5.93
N LYS A 28 17.54 26.35 -5.34
CA LYS A 28 18.11 25.32 -4.46
C LYS A 28 18.98 24.33 -5.21
N ILE A 29 18.58 23.93 -6.41
CA ILE A 29 19.40 23.02 -7.21
C ILE A 29 20.66 23.74 -7.74
N ILE A 30 20.56 25.05 -8.02
CA ILE A 30 21.72 25.93 -8.30
C ILE A 30 22.67 25.99 -7.09
N ALA A 31 22.14 25.98 -5.85
CA ALA A 31 22.95 25.98 -4.63
C ALA A 31 23.65 24.63 -4.36
N ASP A 32 23.09 23.51 -4.84
CA ASP A 32 23.67 22.16 -4.72
C ASP A 32 24.71 21.82 -5.82
N GLY A 33 25.11 22.80 -6.65
CA GLY A 33 26.20 22.66 -7.63
C GLY A 33 25.82 22.08 -9.00
N TYR A 34 24.52 22.03 -9.33
CA TYR A 34 24.03 21.51 -10.62
C TYR A 34 23.66 22.65 -11.59
N ASP A 35 23.93 22.45 -12.89
CA ASP A 35 23.61 23.42 -13.94
C ASP A 35 22.09 23.44 -14.24
N PRO A 36 21.40 24.57 -14.03
CA PRO A 36 19.96 24.67 -14.22
C PRO A 36 19.49 24.36 -15.64
N ASN A 37 20.35 24.57 -16.65
CA ASN A 37 20.02 24.29 -18.05
C ASN A 37 20.09 22.80 -18.40
N ARG A 38 20.62 21.96 -17.52
CA ARG A 38 20.81 20.52 -17.73
C ARG A 38 19.83 19.65 -16.94
N ILE A 39 18.99 20.27 -16.13
CA ILE A 39 18.05 19.56 -15.28
C ILE A 39 16.73 19.38 -16.01
N TYR A 40 16.34 18.12 -16.16
CA TYR A 40 15.04 17.75 -16.71
C TYR A 40 14.11 17.32 -15.58
N VAL A 41 12.97 17.99 -15.50
CA VAL A 41 11.84 17.54 -14.68
C VAL A 41 11.12 16.47 -15.47
N PHE A 42 11.04 15.27 -14.90
CA PHE A 42 10.19 14.22 -15.42
C PHE A 42 9.17 13.87 -14.35
N ASP A 43 7.96 13.50 -14.76
CA ASP A 43 7.06 12.83 -13.84
C ASP A 43 7.72 11.51 -13.47
N SER A 44 8.27 11.44 -12.25
CA SER A 44 8.75 10.17 -11.76
C SER A 44 7.49 9.33 -11.65
N ALA A 45 7.42 8.28 -12.45
CA ALA A 45 6.21 7.47 -12.53
C ALA A 45 6.06 6.57 -11.27
N GLN A 46 6.56 7.08 -10.13
CA GLN A 46 6.48 6.54 -8.80
C GLN A 46 5.23 7.11 -8.12
N HIS A 47 4.33 6.21 -7.75
CA HIS A 47 3.12 6.52 -7.02
C HIS A 47 3.17 5.81 -5.66
N ASP A 48 2.98 6.58 -4.59
CA ASP A 48 2.65 5.99 -3.29
C ASP A 48 1.13 6.02 -3.16
N ILE A 49 0.52 4.85 -3.09
CA ILE A 49 -0.93 4.70 -2.98
C ILE A 49 -1.25 3.95 -1.69
N LEU A 50 -2.13 4.53 -0.87
CA LEU A 50 -2.71 3.87 0.29
C LEU A 50 -4.13 3.43 -0.05
N LEU A 51 -4.40 2.14 0.10
CA LEU A 51 -5.67 1.53 -0.22
C LEU A 51 -6.31 0.97 1.06
N LEU A 52 -7.59 1.30 1.31
CA LEU A 52 -8.43 0.63 2.29
C LEU A 52 -8.99 -0.65 1.65
N LYS A 53 -8.67 -1.81 2.23
CA LYS A 53 -9.12 -3.12 1.76
C LYS A 53 -10.30 -3.61 2.58
N ILE A 54 -11.30 -4.15 1.90
CA ILE A 54 -12.43 -4.85 2.50
C ILE A 54 -12.61 -6.16 1.74
N SER A 55 -12.63 -7.30 2.44
CA SER A 55 -12.81 -8.61 1.80
C SER A 55 -13.80 -9.48 2.54
N PHE A 56 -14.47 -10.32 1.78
CA PHE A 56 -15.19 -11.48 2.25
C PHE A 56 -14.36 -12.73 2.01
N ILE A 57 -14.26 -13.59 3.01
CA ILE A 57 -13.50 -14.83 2.94
C ILE A 57 -14.44 -15.99 3.28
N ARG A 58 -14.55 -16.92 2.34
CA ARG A 58 -15.26 -18.18 2.54
C ARG A 58 -14.24 -19.29 2.75
N ASN A 59 -14.25 -19.88 3.93
CA ASN A 59 -13.60 -21.15 4.23
C ASN A 59 -14.70 -22.11 4.76
N GLN A 60 -14.42 -22.90 5.80
CA GLN A 60 -15.42 -23.57 6.62
C GLN A 60 -16.39 -22.58 7.27
N TYR A 61 -15.89 -21.38 7.56
CA TYR A 61 -16.64 -20.27 8.14
C TYR A 61 -16.56 -19.05 7.23
N ASN A 62 -17.48 -18.12 7.44
CA ASN A 62 -17.42 -16.81 6.81
C ASN A 62 -16.51 -15.90 7.64
N ALA A 63 -15.68 -15.11 6.97
CA ALA A 63 -14.90 -14.08 7.61
C ALA A 63 -14.93 -12.77 6.81
N ILE A 64 -14.71 -11.67 7.51
CA ILE A 64 -14.56 -10.33 6.93
C ILE A 64 -13.16 -9.84 7.25
N GLU A 65 -12.47 -9.31 6.23
CA GLU A 65 -11.16 -8.68 6.34
C GLU A 65 -11.30 -7.18 6.15
N ILE A 66 -10.65 -6.40 7.02
CA ILE A 66 -10.41 -4.96 6.80
C ILE A 66 -8.91 -4.71 6.93
N GLY A 67 -8.33 -3.96 6.00
CA GLY A 67 -6.90 -3.69 6.01
C GLY A 67 -6.51 -2.41 5.30
N ILE A 68 -5.25 -2.03 5.47
CA ILE A 68 -4.61 -0.90 4.80
C ILE A 68 -3.41 -1.44 4.04
N LEU A 69 -3.45 -1.30 2.71
CA LEU A 69 -2.38 -1.68 1.80
C LEU A 69 -1.62 -0.44 1.37
N ASN A 70 -0.32 -0.41 1.65
CA ASN A 70 0.60 0.50 0.98
C ASN A 70 1.04 -0.15 -0.33
N ASN A 71 0.52 0.36 -1.44
CA ASN A 71 0.84 -0.07 -2.79
C ASN A 71 1.86 0.90 -3.39
N GLY A 72 3.10 0.43 -3.52
CA GLY A 72 4.17 1.19 -4.13
C GLY A 72 4.27 0.86 -5.61
N GLU A 73 3.89 1.79 -6.49
CA GLU A 73 4.22 1.65 -7.90
C GLU A 73 5.64 2.16 -8.12
N LYS A 74 6.60 1.25 -8.32
CA LYS A 74 7.91 1.60 -8.86
C LYS A 74 7.91 1.26 -10.35
N LYS A 75 7.58 2.24 -11.20
CA LYS A 75 7.87 2.15 -12.64
C LYS A 75 9.37 2.31 -12.86
N SER A 76 10.10 1.22 -12.66
CA SER A 76 11.48 1.11 -13.13
C SER A 76 11.44 0.92 -14.64
N VAL A 77 12.14 1.78 -15.39
CA VAL A 77 12.30 1.62 -16.85
C VAL A 77 12.97 0.26 -17.09
N GLY A 78 12.24 -0.70 -17.68
CA GLY A 78 12.78 -1.98 -18.15
C GLY A 78 12.57 -3.23 -17.27
N ALA A 79 11.98 -3.14 -16.07
CA ALA A 79 11.77 -4.30 -15.20
C ALA A 79 10.35 -4.33 -14.63
N TRP A 80 9.63 -5.44 -14.87
CA TRP A 80 8.43 -5.89 -14.19
C TRP A 80 7.55 -4.80 -13.56
N GLN A 81 6.44 -4.46 -14.23
CA GLN A 81 5.37 -3.63 -13.67
C GLN A 81 4.58 -4.40 -12.58
N GLY A 82 5.25 -4.86 -11.53
CA GLY A 82 4.62 -5.46 -10.37
C GLY A 82 4.07 -4.36 -9.48
N ARG A 83 2.74 -4.22 -9.42
CA ARG A 83 2.10 -3.43 -8.37
C ARG A 83 2.02 -4.31 -7.12
N GLY A 84 2.26 -3.77 -5.94
CA GLY A 84 2.35 -4.60 -4.75
C GLY A 84 2.82 -3.83 -3.53
N GLY A 85 2.78 -4.52 -2.39
CA GLY A 85 3.28 -3.95 -1.16
C GLY A 85 2.75 -4.63 0.08
N PHE A 86 2.75 -3.88 1.18
CA PHE A 86 2.46 -4.41 2.51
C PHE A 86 1.05 -4.03 2.95
N ASN A 87 0.28 -5.03 3.34
CA ASN A 87 -1.05 -4.88 3.92
C ASN A 87 -1.02 -5.19 5.41
N PHE A 88 -1.55 -4.27 6.21
CA PHE A 88 -1.81 -4.46 7.64
C PHE A 88 -3.32 -4.45 7.85
N GLY A 89 -3.87 -5.49 8.47
CA GLY A 89 -5.30 -5.61 8.65
C GLY A 89 -5.70 -6.57 9.74
N ALA A 90 -6.99 -6.87 9.79
CA ALA A 90 -7.56 -7.87 10.67
C ALA A 90 -8.67 -8.65 9.96
N GLU A 91 -8.75 -9.95 10.24
CA GLU A 91 -9.86 -10.82 9.85
C GLU A 91 -10.73 -11.13 11.07
N ILE A 92 -12.05 -11.08 10.89
CA ILE A 92 -13.03 -11.53 11.88
C ILE A 92 -13.75 -12.73 11.30
N CYS A 93 -13.61 -13.89 11.94
CA CYS A 93 -14.16 -15.17 11.50
C CYS A 93 -15.37 -15.56 12.36
N PHE A 94 -16.49 -15.86 11.70
CA PHE A 94 -17.76 -16.20 12.34
C PHE A 94 -17.98 -17.71 12.32
N SER A 95 -17.59 -18.41 13.39
CA SER A 95 -17.94 -19.82 13.62
C SER A 95 -19.22 -19.93 14.45
N LYS A 96 -19.92 -21.05 14.33
CA LYS A 96 -21.23 -21.29 14.98
C LYS A 96 -21.17 -21.14 16.50
N ASN A 97 -20.04 -21.53 17.11
CA ASN A 97 -19.88 -21.57 18.56
C ASN A 97 -18.79 -20.60 19.06
N ASN A 98 -18.11 -19.89 18.17
CA ASN A 98 -16.97 -19.07 18.55
C ASN A 98 -16.66 -17.99 17.50
N HIS A 99 -16.09 -16.88 17.94
CA HIS A 99 -15.62 -15.82 17.06
C HIS A 99 -14.12 -15.70 17.20
N TYR A 100 -13.43 -15.66 16.06
CA TYR A 100 -11.99 -15.49 16.04
C TYR A 100 -11.64 -14.15 15.41
N ILE A 101 -10.72 -13.44 16.05
CA ILE A 101 -10.09 -12.23 15.50
C ILE A 101 -8.67 -12.59 15.12
N ALA A 102 -8.22 -12.13 13.96
CA ALA A 102 -6.87 -12.36 13.47
C ALA A 102 -6.25 -11.08 12.94
N PRO A 103 -5.40 -10.37 13.72
CA PRO A 103 -4.46 -9.44 13.13
C PRO A 103 -3.66 -10.14 12.02
N LYS A 104 -3.43 -9.39 10.95
CA LYS A 104 -2.95 -9.89 9.68
C LYS A 104 -1.90 -8.95 9.10
N ILE A 105 -0.80 -9.53 8.67
CA ILE A 105 0.22 -8.85 7.86
C ILE A 105 0.31 -9.61 6.55
N SER A 106 0.34 -8.89 5.43
CA SER A 106 0.40 -9.51 4.10
C SER A 106 1.43 -8.82 3.22
N LEU A 107 2.11 -9.63 2.41
CA LEU A 107 2.89 -9.16 1.27
C LEU A 107 2.13 -9.51 0.00
N GLU A 108 1.88 -8.52 -0.85
CA GLU A 108 1.03 -8.65 -2.03
C GLU A 108 1.77 -8.26 -3.30
N LEU A 109 1.51 -9.01 -4.38
CA LEU A 109 2.10 -8.84 -5.70
C LEU A 109 1.03 -9.04 -6.77
N TYR A 110 0.88 -8.03 -7.61
CA TYR A 110 -0.12 -7.93 -8.68
C TYR A 110 0.58 -7.67 -10.03
N PRO A 111 1.21 -8.67 -10.65
CA PRO A 111 1.70 -8.56 -12.01
C PRO A 111 0.50 -8.62 -12.98
N LEU A 112 0.15 -7.48 -13.57
CA LEU A 112 -0.96 -7.35 -14.52
C LEU A 112 -2.32 -7.74 -13.89
N ILE A 113 -2.88 -8.87 -14.34
CA ILE A 113 -4.17 -9.42 -13.88
C ILE A 113 -4.02 -10.51 -12.83
N LEU A 114 -2.80 -11.01 -12.62
CA LEU A 114 -2.54 -12.02 -11.60
C LEU A 114 -2.42 -11.32 -10.25
N ALA A 115 -3.02 -11.93 -9.24
CA ALA A 115 -2.93 -11.49 -7.86
C ALA A 115 -2.28 -12.62 -7.06
N SER A 116 -1.29 -12.29 -6.25
CA SER A 116 -0.67 -13.22 -5.32
C SER A 116 -0.41 -12.50 -4.00
N ARG A 117 -0.64 -13.21 -2.88
CA ARG A 117 -0.27 -12.69 -1.57
C ARG A 117 0.11 -13.78 -0.60
N ILE A 118 0.98 -13.44 0.33
CA ILE A 118 1.32 -14.29 1.46
C ILE A 118 0.85 -13.56 2.71
N ASN A 119 -0.02 -14.19 3.47
CA ASN A 119 -0.58 -13.62 4.70
C ASN A 119 -0.02 -14.36 5.91
N LEU A 120 0.36 -13.61 6.95
CA LEU A 120 0.61 -14.12 8.29
C LEU A 120 -0.55 -13.69 9.18
N LEU A 121 -1.23 -14.66 9.81
CA LEU A 121 -2.43 -14.44 10.60
C LEU A 121 -2.26 -15.03 11.99
N TYR A 122 -2.63 -14.26 13.01
CA TYR A 122 -2.65 -14.75 14.39
C TYR A 122 -4.08 -14.80 14.90
N TYR A 123 -4.74 -15.93 14.74
CA TYR A 123 -6.09 -16.15 15.24
C TYR A 123 -6.10 -16.26 16.75
N TYR A 124 -7.05 -15.62 17.40
CA TYR A 124 -7.37 -15.83 18.80
C TYR A 124 -8.88 -15.70 19.05
N ASP A 125 -9.37 -16.34 20.11
CA ASP A 125 -10.73 -16.18 20.62
C ASP A 125 -10.74 -15.60 22.04
N LEU A 126 -11.94 -15.37 22.57
CA LEU A 126 -12.14 -14.88 23.95
C LEU A 126 -11.89 -15.95 25.02
N HIS A 127 -11.77 -17.22 24.62
CA HIS A 127 -11.55 -18.35 25.51
C HIS A 127 -10.05 -18.69 25.67
N GLY A 128 -9.16 -17.89 25.07
CA GLY A 128 -7.72 -18.04 25.17
C GLY A 128 -7.11 -19.02 24.16
N ASN A 129 -7.89 -19.56 23.22
CA ASN A 129 -7.35 -20.36 22.13
C ASN A 129 -6.72 -19.44 21.09
N TYR A 130 -5.58 -19.86 20.54
CA TYR A 130 -4.90 -19.11 19.48
C TYR A 130 -4.25 -20.03 18.46
N SER A 131 -4.03 -19.54 17.24
CA SER A 131 -3.28 -20.23 16.19
C SER A 131 -2.57 -19.23 15.28
N LEU A 132 -1.28 -19.44 15.07
CA LEU A 132 -0.50 -18.71 14.07
C LEU A 132 -0.56 -19.46 12.73
N LYS A 133 -0.84 -18.74 11.65
CA LYS A 133 -1.02 -19.32 10.32
C LYS A 133 -0.32 -18.53 9.24
N LEU A 134 0.23 -19.25 8.29
CA LEU A 134 0.65 -18.72 7.01
C LEU A 134 -0.40 -19.08 5.95
N ARG A 135 -0.84 -18.11 5.17
CA ARG A 135 -1.81 -18.33 4.10
C ARG A 135 -1.29 -17.75 2.79
N PRO A 136 -0.61 -18.55 1.96
CA PRO A 136 -0.42 -18.20 0.56
C PRO A 136 -1.76 -18.18 -0.16
N GLU A 137 -1.96 -17.18 -1.02
CA GLU A 137 -3.11 -17.06 -1.89
C GLU A 137 -2.68 -16.64 -3.30
N ILE A 138 -3.36 -17.15 -4.30
CA ILE A 138 -3.20 -16.80 -5.71
C ILE A 138 -4.56 -16.64 -6.37
N GLY A 139 -4.66 -15.74 -7.32
CA GLY A 139 -5.86 -15.58 -8.12
C GLY A 139 -5.70 -14.46 -9.12
N PHE A 140 -6.79 -13.74 -9.33
CA PHE A 140 -6.88 -12.71 -10.36
C PHE A 140 -7.54 -11.46 -9.81
N GLY A 141 -7.17 -10.32 -10.37
CA GLY A 141 -7.68 -9.04 -9.96
C GLY A 141 -7.05 -7.91 -10.76
N GLU A 142 -7.78 -6.81 -10.90
CA GLU A 142 -7.25 -5.63 -11.54
C GLU A 142 -6.51 -4.78 -10.51
N ILE A 143 -5.18 -4.72 -10.63
CA ILE A 143 -4.39 -3.58 -10.15
C ILE A 143 -4.69 -3.22 -8.66
N SER A 144 -4.81 -4.25 -7.82
CA SER A 144 -5.12 -4.14 -6.38
C SER A 144 -6.50 -3.53 -6.03
N TYR A 145 -7.36 -3.16 -6.98
CA TYR A 145 -8.69 -2.56 -6.71
C TYR A 145 -9.78 -3.58 -6.45
N TRP A 146 -9.77 -4.70 -7.16
CA TRP A 146 -10.62 -5.84 -6.86
C TRP A 146 -9.81 -7.11 -7.06
N TYR A 147 -10.16 -8.16 -6.32
CA TYR A 147 -9.48 -9.43 -6.43
C TYR A 147 -10.37 -10.59 -6.00
N VAL A 148 -10.16 -11.72 -6.66
CA VAL A 148 -10.65 -13.03 -6.26
C VAL A 148 -9.44 -13.93 -6.12
N MET A 149 -9.23 -14.49 -4.93
CA MET A 149 -8.04 -15.27 -4.61
C MET A 149 -8.43 -16.58 -3.95
N TYR A 150 -7.74 -17.64 -4.34
CA TYR A 150 -7.81 -18.94 -3.71
C TYR A 150 -6.58 -19.16 -2.84
N GLY A 151 -6.80 -19.59 -1.61
CA GLY A 151 -5.79 -19.71 -0.59
C GLY A 151 -5.78 -21.05 0.11
N TYR A 152 -4.71 -21.28 0.87
CA TYR A 152 -4.60 -22.44 1.76
C TYR A 152 -4.04 -22.03 3.12
N ASN A 153 -4.73 -22.40 4.20
CA ASN A 153 -4.31 -22.08 5.56
C ASN A 153 -3.31 -23.10 6.10
N LEU A 154 -2.03 -22.75 6.18
CA LEU A 154 -1.01 -23.55 6.84
C LEU A 154 -0.89 -23.14 8.31
N SER A 155 -1.32 -24.03 9.21
CA SER A 155 -1.17 -23.80 10.65
C SER A 155 0.29 -24.02 11.08
N LEU A 156 0.92 -22.96 11.58
CA LEU A 156 2.27 -22.99 12.13
C LEU A 156 2.25 -23.39 13.62
N LEU A 157 1.23 -22.96 14.36
CA LEU A 157 1.01 -23.29 15.78
C LEU A 157 -0.45 -23.70 16.03
N ASN A 158 -0.67 -24.60 17.00
CA ASN A 158 -1.99 -25.05 17.47
C ASN A 158 -2.96 -25.42 16.34
N LYS A 159 -2.68 -26.54 15.67
CA LYS A 159 -3.37 -26.97 14.43
C LYS A 159 -4.87 -27.23 14.62
N ASP A 160 -5.28 -27.54 15.86
CA ASP A 160 -6.67 -27.85 16.20
C ASP A 160 -7.56 -26.59 16.19
N VAL A 161 -6.96 -25.41 16.39
CA VAL A 161 -7.66 -24.13 16.36
C VAL A 161 -7.79 -23.66 14.90
N LEU A 162 -9.00 -23.83 14.35
CA LEU A 162 -9.32 -23.66 12.93
C LEU A 162 -8.48 -24.64 12.05
N PRO A 163 -9.01 -25.75 11.56
CA PRO A 163 -8.21 -26.70 10.79
C PRO A 163 -7.68 -26.13 9.47
N ILE A 164 -6.58 -26.71 8.99
CA ILE A 164 -5.95 -26.44 7.68
C ILE A 164 -6.97 -26.68 6.57
N ARG A 165 -7.31 -25.64 5.80
CA ARG A 165 -8.28 -25.73 4.70
C ARG A 165 -8.07 -24.64 3.65
N HIS A 166 -8.63 -24.92 2.48
CA HIS A 166 -8.74 -23.97 1.38
C HIS A 166 -9.71 -22.83 1.69
N ASN A 167 -9.46 -21.67 1.12
CA ASN A 167 -10.34 -20.53 1.24
C ASN A 167 -10.46 -19.77 -0.07
N LEU A 168 -11.64 -19.18 -0.29
CA LEU A 168 -11.90 -18.25 -1.37
C LEU A 168 -12.07 -16.86 -0.76
N THR A 169 -11.25 -15.93 -1.22
CA THR A 169 -11.25 -14.52 -0.79
C THR A 169 -11.74 -13.68 -1.96
N VAL A 170 -12.76 -12.87 -1.73
CA VAL A 170 -13.22 -11.84 -2.68
C VAL A 170 -13.10 -10.50 -1.98
N GLY A 171 -12.42 -9.53 -2.59
CA GLY A 171 -12.24 -8.24 -1.95
C GLY A 171 -12.15 -7.09 -2.93
N VAL A 172 -12.34 -5.91 -2.37
CA VAL A 172 -12.21 -4.62 -3.03
C VAL A 172 -11.29 -3.73 -2.22
N SER A 173 -10.57 -2.85 -2.89
CA SER A 173 -9.71 -1.86 -2.29
C SER A 173 -10.07 -0.48 -2.80
N ILE A 174 -10.21 0.46 -1.88
CA ILE A 174 -10.59 1.84 -2.15
C ILE A 174 -9.37 2.71 -1.92
N CYS A 175 -9.01 3.54 -2.90
CA CYS A 175 -7.92 4.48 -2.75
C CYS A 175 -8.31 5.59 -1.76
N ILE A 176 -7.62 5.63 -0.63
CA ILE A 176 -7.84 6.65 0.41
C ILE A 176 -6.77 7.74 0.38
N PHE A 177 -5.59 7.44 -0.15
CA PHE A 177 -4.51 8.41 -0.35
C PHE A 177 -3.69 8.05 -1.58
N SER A 178 -3.31 9.06 -2.37
CA SER A 178 -2.42 8.89 -3.51
C SER A 178 -1.49 10.09 -3.60
N LYS A 179 -0.19 9.84 -3.71
CA LYS A 179 0.84 10.86 -3.86
C LYS A 179 1.62 10.60 -5.14
N LEU A 180 1.64 11.59 -6.02
CA LEU A 180 2.50 11.61 -7.20
C LEU A 180 3.83 12.26 -6.84
N TYR A 181 4.93 11.70 -7.31
CA TYR A 181 6.24 12.32 -7.18
C TYR A 181 6.70 12.90 -8.52
N LYS A 182 7.49 13.97 -8.45
CA LYS A 182 8.32 14.44 -9.56
C LYS A 182 9.75 14.01 -9.35
N GLY A 183 10.39 13.59 -10.42
CA GLY A 183 11.82 13.30 -10.46
C GLY A 183 12.57 14.42 -11.15
N TYR A 184 13.77 14.69 -10.65
CA TYR A 184 14.71 15.63 -11.27
C TYR A 184 15.95 14.85 -11.68
N ARG A 185 16.37 15.01 -12.94
CA ARG A 185 17.50 14.29 -13.54
C ARG A 185 18.46 15.28 -14.15
N ASP A 186 19.74 15.15 -13.82
CA ASP A 186 20.82 15.87 -14.50
C ASP A 186 21.33 15.04 -15.69
N GLN A 187 21.68 15.72 -16.78
CA GLN A 187 22.35 15.12 -17.93
C GLN A 187 23.87 15.24 -17.77
N TYR A 188 24.51 14.17 -17.30
CA TYR A 188 25.96 14.05 -17.29
C TYR A 188 26.44 13.16 -18.45
N GLY A 189 26.65 13.79 -19.61
CA GLY A 189 27.07 13.10 -20.84
C GLY A 189 26.07 12.06 -21.35
N ASP A 190 26.39 11.41 -22.47
CA ASP A 190 25.46 10.56 -23.23
C ASP A 190 24.96 9.30 -22.51
N PHE A 191 25.44 8.97 -21.30
CA PHE A 191 25.20 7.65 -20.72
C PHE A 191 24.84 7.54 -19.23
N MET A 192 24.88 8.59 -18.41
CA MET A 192 24.54 8.47 -16.98
C MET A 192 23.72 9.65 -16.48
N SER A 193 22.45 9.37 -16.21
CA SER A 193 21.53 10.37 -15.69
C SER A 193 21.17 10.04 -14.25
N HIS A 194 21.65 10.84 -13.29
CA HIS A 194 21.40 10.62 -11.87
C HIS A 194 20.07 11.24 -11.43
N ILE A 195 19.28 10.52 -10.63
CA ILE A 195 18.10 11.11 -9.97
C ILE A 195 18.62 11.93 -8.79
N ILE A 196 18.47 13.24 -8.87
CA ILE A 196 19.00 14.17 -7.87
C ILE A 196 18.04 14.22 -6.68
N LEU A 197 16.74 14.40 -6.94
CA LEU A 197 15.72 14.62 -5.92
C LEU A 197 14.36 14.05 -6.31
N LYS A 198 13.57 13.63 -5.31
CA LYS A 198 12.17 13.21 -5.46
C LYS A 198 11.30 14.03 -4.51
N TYR A 199 10.32 14.75 -5.06
CA TYR A 199 9.41 15.56 -4.25
C TYR A 199 7.96 15.24 -4.54
N PRO A 200 7.10 15.25 -3.52
CA PRO A 200 5.67 15.10 -3.72
C PRO A 200 5.09 16.31 -4.46
N LEU A 201 4.26 16.05 -5.47
CA LEU A 201 3.44 17.09 -6.10
C LEU A 201 2.37 17.57 -5.13
N GLU A 202 2.56 18.74 -4.52
CA GLU A 202 1.41 19.52 -4.08
C GLU A 202 0.72 20.06 -5.34
N LEU A 203 -0.49 19.58 -5.61
CA LEU A 203 -1.40 20.19 -6.58
C LEU A 203 -1.88 21.55 -6.05
N LYS A 204 -1.00 22.54 -5.97
CA LYS A 204 -1.40 23.93 -5.72
C LYS A 204 -2.14 24.46 -6.95
N GLY A 205 -3.43 24.73 -6.77
CA GLY A 205 -4.12 25.76 -7.55
C GLY A 205 -4.78 25.37 -8.87
N LYS A 206 -5.03 24.09 -9.17
CA LYS A 206 -5.97 23.73 -10.24
C LYS A 206 -7.07 22.84 -9.70
N ARG A 207 -8.28 23.41 -9.69
CA ARG A 207 -9.61 22.84 -9.43
C ARG A 207 -9.60 21.35 -9.09
N LYS A 208 -10.19 20.99 -7.95
CA LYS A 208 -10.81 19.68 -7.66
C LYS A 208 -11.59 19.19 -8.88
N ARG A 209 -10.94 18.60 -9.88
CA ARG A 209 -11.60 17.76 -10.87
C ARG A 209 -11.87 16.49 -10.09
N ARG A 210 -13.13 16.34 -9.70
CA ARG A 210 -13.73 15.11 -9.19
C ARG A 210 -13.11 13.93 -9.92
N ILE A 211 -12.25 13.18 -9.24
CA ILE A 211 -11.93 11.81 -9.62
C ILE A 211 -13.09 10.99 -9.05
N TRP A 212 -14.25 11.17 -9.68
CA TRP A 212 -15.35 10.23 -9.70
C TRP A 212 -15.51 9.88 -11.17
N ARG A 213 -14.60 9.06 -11.70
CA ARG A 213 -14.92 8.25 -12.86
C ARG A 213 -15.31 6.89 -12.32
N PHE A 214 -16.62 6.76 -12.10
CA PHE A 214 -17.28 5.47 -12.07
C PHE A 214 -16.88 4.70 -13.32
N ILE A 215 -16.35 3.50 -13.14
CA ILE A 215 -16.30 2.49 -14.19
C ILE A 215 -17.67 1.80 -14.15
N TRP A 216 -18.51 2.15 -15.11
CA TRP A 216 -19.63 1.39 -15.62
C TRP A 216 -19.62 1.60 -17.13
N VAL A 217 -19.06 0.65 -17.87
CA VAL A 217 -19.59 -0.02 -19.08
C VAL A 217 -18.76 -1.30 -19.25
#